data_AF-A0A2N8N4W3-F1
#
_entry.id   AF-A0A2N8N4W3-F1
#
_cell.length_a   1.000
_cell.length_b   1.000
_cell.length_c   1.000
_cell.angle_alpha   90.00
_cell.angle_beta   90.00
_cell.angle_gamma   90.00
#
_symmetry.space_group_name_H-M   'P 1'
#
loop_
_entity.id
_entity.type
_entity.pdbx_description
1 polymer ?
#
loop_
_entity_poly.entity_id
_entity_poly.type
_entity_poly.pdbx_seq_one_letter_code
_entity_poly.pdbx_strand_id
1 'polypeptide(L)'
;RTTTIRQGDFLRLRLAESARIEGMTLPPNTVLIAQSTIDGKRMKLHVTSVEHAGRILAVKLSAFDLDGQEGLSIPGSEEVSALKEVGAGVGGTIGTSFTFASSAKDQLIAEAARGVMQGASQLLQKKLRTIKVTVKSGHRLFLVQAK
;
A
#
# COMPACT_ATOMS: atom_id res chain seq x y z
N ARG A 1 19.16 0.96 12.45
CA ARG A 1 18.81 0.00 11.37
C ARG A 1 17.66 0.58 10.55
N THR A 2 17.73 0.50 9.23
CA THR A 2 16.64 0.88 8.32
C THR A 2 16.02 -0.36 7.71
N THR A 3 14.74 -0.27 7.32
CA THR A 3 14.00 -1.35 6.66
C THR A 3 13.27 -0.76 5.46
N THR A 4 13.34 -1.43 4.31
CA THR A 4 12.54 -1.09 3.14
C THR A 4 11.17 -1.75 3.26
N ILE A 5 10.12 -0.93 3.17
CA ILE A 5 8.72 -1.31 3.33
C ILE A 5 7.99 -1.02 2.03
N ARG A 6 7.13 -1.93 1.62
CA ARG A 6 6.27 -1.81 0.43
C ARG A 6 4.84 -1.56 0.84
N GLN A 7 4.05 -1.01 -0.08
CA GLN A 7 2.60 -0.92 0.13
C GLN A 7 2.01 -2.30 0.44
N GLY A 8 1.22 -2.39 1.52
CA GLY A 8 0.58 -3.62 1.99
C GLY A 8 1.45 -4.49 2.90
N ASP A 9 2.74 -4.17 3.07
CA ASP A 9 3.61 -4.92 3.97
C ASP A 9 3.15 -4.77 5.42
N PHE A 10 3.39 -5.82 6.22
CA PHE A 10 3.14 -5.83 7.65
C PHE A 10 4.37 -5.43 8.43
N LEU A 11 4.21 -4.49 9.38
CA LEU A 11 5.25 -4.01 10.27
C LEU A 11 4.98 -4.46 11.70
N ARG A 12 6.06 -4.78 12.41
CA ARG A 12 6.03 -5.00 13.85
C ARG A 12 6.19 -3.66 14.56
N LEU A 13 5.15 -3.27 15.29
CA LEU A 13 5.20 -2.18 16.24
C LEU A 13 5.42 -2.73 17.64
N ARG A 14 5.98 -1.92 18.52
CA ARG A 14 6.19 -2.29 19.92
C ARG A 14 5.63 -1.19 20.80
N LEU A 15 4.79 -1.57 21.76
CA LEU A 15 4.30 -0.63 22.76
C LEU A 15 5.46 -0.08 23.59
N ALA A 16 5.60 1.24 23.62
CA ALA A 16 6.58 1.93 24.46
C ALA A 16 6.14 1.98 25.93
N GLU A 17 4.83 1.97 26.16
CA GLU A 17 4.18 2.02 27.47
C GLU A 17 2.98 1.07 27.51
N SER A 18 2.44 0.80 28.70
CA SER A 18 1.24 -0.02 28.81
C SER A 18 0.03 0.64 28.16
N ALA A 19 -0.83 -0.14 27.50
CA ALA A 19 -2.07 0.34 26.89
C ALA A 19 -3.28 -0.40 27.45
N ARG A 20 -4.47 0.20 27.40
CA ARG A 20 -5.73 -0.46 27.76
C ARG A 20 -6.61 -0.68 26.54
N ILE A 21 -7.11 -1.89 26.36
CA ILE A 21 -8.03 -2.28 25.28
C ILE A 21 -9.10 -3.19 25.89
N GLU A 22 -10.38 -2.84 25.73
CA GLU A 22 -11.53 -3.62 26.24
C GLU A 22 -11.40 -4.05 27.72
N GLY A 23 -10.90 -3.15 28.57
CA GLY A 23 -10.70 -3.43 30.00
C GLY A 23 -9.46 -4.28 30.34
N MET A 24 -8.74 -4.80 29.35
CA MET A 24 -7.46 -5.48 29.54
C MET A 24 -6.28 -4.51 29.43
N THR A 25 -5.19 -4.81 30.14
CA THR A 25 -3.95 -4.02 30.09
C THR A 25 -2.90 -4.78 29.29
N LEU A 26 -2.49 -4.21 28.15
CA LEU A 26 -1.35 -4.66 27.38
C LEU A 26 -0.07 -4.13 28.04
N PRO A 27 0.89 -5.00 28.42
CA PRO A 27 2.14 -4.53 29.00
C PRO A 27 3.00 -3.78 27.98
N PRO A 28 3.93 -2.92 28.42
CA PRO A 28 4.95 -2.37 27.54
C PRO A 28 5.71 -3.51 26.85
N ASN A 29 6.28 -3.23 25.69
CA ASN A 29 6.94 -4.18 24.81
C ASN A 29 6.03 -5.19 24.10
N THR A 30 4.70 -5.16 24.30
CA THR A 30 3.75 -5.92 23.48
C THR A 30 3.96 -5.59 22.02
N VAL A 31 4.00 -6.63 21.17
CA VAL A 31 4.19 -6.48 19.72
C VAL A 31 2.82 -6.39 19.06
N LEU A 32 2.64 -5.37 18.24
CA LEU A 32 1.46 -5.20 17.40
C LEU A 32 1.86 -5.37 15.94
N ILE A 33 0.94 -5.86 15.11
CA ILE A 33 1.15 -5.99 13.67
C ILE A 33 0.30 -4.95 12.97
N ALA A 34 0.95 -4.07 12.21
CA ALA A 34 0.27 -3.03 11.45
C ALA A 34 0.47 -3.24 9.95
N GLN A 35 -0.59 -3.09 9.17
CA GLN A 35 -0.50 -3.08 7.71
C GLN A 35 -0.15 -1.67 7.23
N SER A 36 0.76 -1.57 6.27
CA SER A 36 1.18 -0.29 5.68
C SER A 36 0.39 0.09 4.44
N THR A 37 0.04 1.37 4.35
CA THR A 37 -0.50 2.00 3.14
C THR A 37 0.33 3.25 2.87
N ILE A 38 0.81 3.40 1.65
CA ILE A 38 1.61 4.57 1.26
C ILE A 38 0.72 5.52 0.48
N ASP A 39 0.58 6.73 1.01
CA ASP A 39 -0.30 7.78 0.50
C ASP A 39 0.48 9.09 0.41
N GLY A 40 0.99 9.39 -0.79
CA GLY A 40 1.85 10.55 -1.01
C GLY A 40 3.14 10.47 -0.18
N LYS A 41 3.35 11.49 0.65
CA LYS A 41 4.49 11.64 1.57
C LYS A 41 4.26 11.04 2.95
N ARG A 42 3.19 10.24 3.12
CA ARG A 42 2.83 9.61 4.39
C ARG A 42 2.66 8.11 4.24
N MET A 43 3.25 7.35 5.15
CA MET A 43 2.99 5.93 5.31
C MET A 43 2.03 5.72 6.47
N LYS A 44 0.77 5.45 6.15
CA LYS A 44 -0.26 5.08 7.13
C LYS A 44 0.00 3.66 7.61
N LEU A 45 -0.24 3.42 8.90
CA LEU A 45 -0.17 2.10 9.51
C LEU A 45 -1.48 1.82 10.23
N HIS A 46 -2.09 0.67 9.95
CA HIS A 46 -3.35 0.27 10.55
C HIS A 46 -3.22 -1.06 11.29
N VAL A 47 -3.69 -1.11 12.54
CA VAL A 47 -3.80 -2.34 13.33
C VAL A 47 -5.28 -2.71 13.39
N THR A 48 -5.61 -3.92 12.94
CA THR A 48 -6.99 -4.44 12.89
C THR A 48 -7.28 -5.44 14.01
N SER A 49 -6.24 -6.05 14.58
CA SER A 49 -6.36 -6.93 15.73
C SER A 49 -5.11 -6.93 16.60
N VAL A 50 -5.30 -7.31 17.87
CA VAL A 50 -4.22 -7.54 18.84
C VAL A 50 -4.41 -8.91 19.46
N GLU A 51 -3.34 -9.71 19.48
CA GLU A 51 -3.31 -10.93 20.28
C GLU A 51 -2.79 -10.59 21.68
N HIS A 52 -3.51 -11.03 22.70
CA HIS A 52 -3.06 -10.97 24.08
C HIS A 52 -3.62 -12.14 24.88
N ALA A 53 -2.73 -12.89 25.54
CA ALA A 53 -3.08 -14.01 26.41
C ALA A 53 -3.98 -15.07 25.72
N GLY A 54 -3.71 -15.37 24.44
CA GLY A 54 -4.46 -16.35 23.67
C GLY A 54 -5.83 -15.86 23.17
N ARG A 55 -6.11 -14.55 23.30
CA ARG A 55 -7.34 -13.92 22.80
C ARG A 55 -7.00 -12.96 21.67
N ILE A 56 -7.82 -12.96 20.61
CA ILE A 56 -7.74 -12.00 19.52
C ILE A 56 -8.77 -10.91 19.77
N LEU A 57 -8.30 -9.67 19.88
CA LEU A 57 -9.11 -8.49 20.10
C LEU A 57 -9.22 -7.70 18.81
N ALA A 58 -10.44 -7.47 18.33
CA ALA A 58 -10.66 -6.63 17.17
C ALA A 58 -10.43 -5.16 17.58
N VAL A 59 -9.62 -4.45 16.80
CA VAL A 59 -9.33 -3.04 17.04
C VAL A 59 -9.31 -2.28 15.72
N LYS A 60 -9.40 -0.96 15.79
CA LYS A 60 -9.25 -0.09 14.62
C LYS A 60 -8.31 1.05 14.97
N LEU A 61 -7.01 0.80 14.91
CA LEU A 61 -6.00 1.79 15.28
C LEU A 61 -5.31 2.33 14.04
N SER A 62 -5.20 3.65 13.94
CA SER A 62 -4.36 4.36 12.97
C SER A 62 -3.12 4.92 13.66
N ALA A 63 -1.97 4.83 12.99
CA ALA A 63 -0.75 5.47 13.46
C ALA A 63 -0.70 6.96 13.10
N PHE A 64 -0.31 7.77 14.08
CA PHE A 64 -0.05 9.20 13.93
C PHE A 64 1.43 9.47 14.25
N ASP A 65 2.06 10.33 13.45
CA ASP A 65 3.44 10.74 13.67
C ASP A 65 3.51 11.75 14.85
N LEU A 66 4.72 12.10 15.27
CA LEU A 66 4.95 13.03 16.39
C LEU A 66 4.52 14.48 16.08
N ASP A 67 4.25 14.78 14.82
CA ASP A 67 3.66 16.04 14.37
C ASP A 67 2.13 16.08 14.45
N GLY A 68 1.50 15.00 14.94
CA GLY A 68 0.05 14.89 15.10
C GLY A 68 -0.72 14.56 13.82
N GLN A 69 -0.05 14.30 12.70
CA GLN A 69 -0.69 13.93 11.44
C GLN A 69 -0.79 12.40 11.29
N GLU A 70 -1.81 11.92 10.58
CA GLU A 70 -1.95 10.48 10.30
C GLU A 70 -0.83 10.02 9.35
N GLY A 71 -0.18 8.92 9.72
CA GLY A 71 0.90 8.30 8.98
C GLY A 71 2.28 8.94 9.21
N LEU A 72 3.31 8.09 9.12
CA LEU A 72 4.70 8.51 9.27
C LEU A 72 5.15 9.32 8.06
N SER A 73 5.88 10.41 8.30
CA SER A 73 6.53 11.16 7.22
C SER A 73 7.58 10.29 6.51
N ILE A 74 7.45 10.15 5.20
CA ILE A 74 8.34 9.39 4.32
C ILE A 74 8.95 10.31 3.26
N PRO A 75 9.97 11.11 3.61
CA PRO A 75 10.62 12.00 2.65
C PRO A 75 11.24 11.19 1.49
N GLY A 76 11.08 11.69 0.26
CA GLY A 76 11.57 11.04 -0.96
C GLY A 76 10.59 10.11 -1.69
N SER A 77 9.33 10.02 -1.28
CA SER A 77 8.29 9.23 -1.98
C SER A 77 7.67 9.93 -3.20
N GLU A 78 8.18 11.10 -3.59
CA GLU A 78 7.65 11.94 -4.68
C GLU A 78 7.70 11.22 -6.02
N GLU A 79 8.83 10.57 -6.34
CA GLU A 79 9.01 9.77 -7.56
C GLU A 79 7.94 8.68 -7.66
N VAL A 80 7.55 8.12 -6.52
CA VAL A 80 6.60 7.02 -6.47
C VAL A 80 5.15 7.49 -6.55
N SER A 81 4.83 8.63 -5.96
CA SER A 81 3.49 9.25 -6.05
C SER A 81 3.21 9.73 -7.46
N ALA A 82 4.20 10.35 -8.12
CA ALA A 82 4.10 10.79 -9.51
C ALA A 82 3.85 9.61 -10.48
N LEU A 83 4.51 8.47 -10.28
CA LEU A 83 4.27 7.26 -11.08
C LEU A 83 2.85 6.69 -10.89
N LYS A 84 2.29 6.78 -9.69
CA LYS A 84 0.90 6.38 -9.41
C LYS A 84 -0.09 7.29 -10.13
N GLU A 85 0.14 8.60 -10.12
CA GLU A 85 -0.72 9.60 -10.76
C GLU A 85 -0.70 9.49 -12.30
N VAL A 86 0.50 9.38 -12.90
CA VAL A 86 0.64 9.14 -14.35
C VAL A 86 -0.01 7.81 -14.76
N GLY A 87 0.10 6.77 -13.94
CA GLY A 87 -0.53 5.47 -14.19
C GLY A 87 -2.04 5.42 -14.01
N ALA A 88 -2.65 6.39 -13.32
CA ALA A 88 -4.09 6.57 -13.18
C ALA A 88 -4.66 7.52 -14.25
N GLY A 89 -3.84 8.45 -14.78
CA GLY A 89 -4.21 9.40 -15.82
C GLY A 89 -4.20 8.84 -17.25
N VAL A 90 -3.50 7.74 -17.54
CA VAL A 90 -3.51 7.06 -18.85
C VAL A 90 -4.56 5.94 -18.88
N GLY A 91 -5.76 6.23 -18.37
CA GLY A 91 -6.94 5.36 -18.43
C GLY A 91 -8.01 5.83 -19.42
N GLY A 92 -7.82 6.98 -20.07
CA GLY A 92 -8.88 7.57 -20.90
C GLY A 92 -8.34 8.50 -21.97
N THR A 93 -7.77 7.94 -23.04
CA THR A 93 -7.75 8.54 -24.39
C THR A 93 -7.10 7.57 -25.38
N ILE A 94 -7.80 6.52 -25.80
CA ILE A 94 -7.52 5.87 -27.09
C ILE A 94 -8.83 5.75 -27.87
N GLY A 95 -9.11 6.83 -28.61
CA GLY A 95 -9.71 6.86 -29.94
C GLY A 95 -10.93 5.98 -30.22
N THR A 96 -12.13 6.45 -29.89
CA THR A 96 -13.32 6.10 -30.67
C THR A 96 -13.55 7.17 -31.73
N SER A 97 -12.99 6.97 -32.92
CA SER A 97 -13.37 7.71 -34.12
C SER A 97 -13.53 6.72 -35.26
N PHE A 98 -14.80 6.52 -35.61
CA PHE A 98 -15.38 6.01 -36.86
C PHE A 98 -14.42 5.51 -37.96
N THR A 99 -14.64 4.27 -38.45
CA THR A 99 -14.83 3.98 -39.89
C THR A 99 -15.45 2.59 -40.05
N PHE A 100 -16.61 2.55 -40.72
CA PHE A 100 -17.23 1.35 -41.30
C PHE A 100 -16.37 0.87 -42.48
N ALA A 101 -15.91 -0.38 -42.47
CA ALA A 101 -15.56 -1.08 -43.70
C ALA A 101 -15.73 -2.60 -43.52
N SER A 102 -16.66 -3.12 -44.31
CA SER A 102 -16.92 -4.53 -44.59
C SER A 102 -15.67 -5.27 -45.10
N SER A 103 -15.35 -6.43 -44.54
CA SER A 103 -15.13 -7.69 -45.28
C SER A 103 -14.47 -8.75 -44.37
N ALA A 104 -15.04 -9.94 -44.38
CA ALA A 104 -14.80 -11.04 -43.44
C ALA A 104 -13.63 -11.97 -43.83
N LYS A 105 -12.49 -11.44 -44.32
CA LYS A 105 -11.36 -12.30 -44.74
C LYS A 105 -9.98 -11.93 -44.20
N ASP A 106 -9.79 -10.74 -43.62
CA ASP A 106 -8.52 -10.35 -42.99
C ASP A 106 -8.46 -10.61 -41.48
N GLN A 107 -9.52 -11.17 -40.89
CA GLN A 107 -9.61 -11.48 -39.46
C GLN A 107 -8.64 -12.58 -39.01
N LEU A 108 -8.19 -13.45 -39.92
CA LEU A 108 -7.44 -14.64 -39.55
C LEU A 108 -5.94 -14.39 -39.33
N ILE A 109 -5.36 -13.35 -39.95
CA ILE A 109 -3.93 -13.01 -39.80
C ILE A 109 -3.68 -12.17 -38.53
N ALA A 110 -4.70 -11.50 -38.00
CA ALA A 110 -4.60 -10.64 -36.81
C ALA A 110 -4.50 -11.43 -35.49
N GLU A 111 -4.91 -12.70 -35.45
CA GLU A 111 -4.92 -13.50 -34.21
C GLU A 111 -3.54 -14.08 -33.84
N ALA A 112 -2.71 -14.44 -34.83
CA ALA A 112 -1.38 -14.99 -34.55
C ALA A 112 -0.37 -13.93 -34.03
N ALA A 113 -0.47 -12.68 -34.52
CA ALA A 113 0.42 -11.60 -34.08
C ALA A 113 0.09 -11.06 -32.67
N ARG A 114 -1.14 -11.25 -32.18
CA ARG A 114 -1.55 -10.86 -30.81
C ARG A 114 -1.13 -11.86 -29.73
N GLY A 115 -0.85 -13.12 -30.09
CA GLY A 115 -0.61 -14.20 -29.13
C GLY A 115 0.67 -14.07 -28.31
N VAL A 116 1.70 -13.39 -28.83
CA VAL A 116 3.02 -13.33 -28.17
C VAL A 116 3.24 -12.03 -27.38
N MET A 117 2.53 -10.94 -27.70
CA MET A 117 2.81 -9.62 -27.10
C MET A 117 1.92 -9.23 -25.89
N GLN A 118 0.90 -10.01 -25.53
CA GLN A 118 0.04 -9.67 -24.38
C GLN A 118 0.53 -10.22 -23.02
N GLY A 119 1.43 -11.21 -23.01
CA GLY A 119 1.86 -11.88 -21.78
C GLY A 119 2.99 -11.20 -21.01
N ALA A 120 3.98 -10.62 -21.70
CA ALA A 120 5.17 -10.07 -21.06
C ALA A 120 4.93 -8.70 -20.38
N SER A 121 4.10 -7.83 -20.99
CA SER A 121 3.85 -6.47 -20.48
C SER A 121 3.10 -6.45 -19.16
N GLN A 122 2.18 -7.37 -18.90
CA GLN A 122 1.43 -7.39 -17.63
C GLN A 122 2.31 -7.74 -16.44
N LEU A 123 3.29 -8.63 -16.61
CA LEU A 123 4.23 -9.01 -15.55
C LEU A 123 5.29 -7.93 -15.30
N LEU A 124 5.72 -7.23 -16.36
CA LEU A 124 6.63 -6.08 -16.28
C LEU A 124 5.96 -4.86 -15.63
N GLN A 125 4.70 -4.55 -15.98
CA GLN A 125 3.92 -3.46 -15.36
C GLN A 125 3.70 -3.69 -13.85
N LYS A 126 3.54 -4.94 -13.41
CA LYS A 126 3.34 -5.27 -12.00
C LYS A 126 4.61 -5.07 -11.15
N LYS A 127 5.80 -5.30 -11.73
CA LYS A 127 7.09 -5.04 -11.06
C LYS A 127 7.42 -3.54 -10.94
N LEU A 128 6.98 -2.72 -11.90
CA LEU A 128 7.27 -1.28 -11.94
C LEU A 128 6.43 -0.44 -10.95
N ARG A 129 5.36 -0.99 -10.37
CA ARG A 129 4.45 -0.28 -9.45
C ARG A 129 4.67 -0.57 -7.96
N THR A 130 5.77 -1.23 -7.59
CA THR A 130 6.00 -1.52 -6.16
C THR A 130 6.51 -0.27 -5.46
N ILE A 131 5.59 0.49 -4.85
CA ILE A 131 5.94 1.63 -4.00
C ILE A 131 6.76 1.11 -2.82
N LYS A 132 7.99 1.61 -2.66
CA LYS A 132 8.87 1.23 -1.54
C LYS A 132 9.37 2.48 -0.82
N VAL A 133 9.43 2.42 0.50
CA VAL A 133 9.95 3.48 1.36
C VAL A 133 10.92 2.89 2.37
N THR A 134 11.96 3.65 2.72
CA THR A 134 12.93 3.22 3.72
C THR A 134 12.65 3.92 5.03
N VAL A 135 12.37 3.16 6.08
CA VAL A 135 12.02 3.70 7.40
C VAL A 135 13.08 3.30 8.42
N LYS A 136 13.43 4.22 9.32
CA LYS A 136 14.35 3.96 10.44
C LYS A 136 13.61 3.22 11.56
N SER A 137 14.20 2.15 12.06
CA SER A 137 13.70 1.46 13.25
C SER A 137 13.77 2.36 14.49
N GLY A 138 12.82 2.22 15.40
CA GLY A 138 12.74 3.00 16.64
C GLY A 138 12.07 4.37 16.47
N HIS A 139 11.47 4.65 15.30
CA HIS A 139 10.60 5.81 15.14
C HIS A 139 9.40 5.69 16.10
N ARG A 140 9.19 6.71 16.92
CA ARG A 140 8.05 6.76 17.85
C ARG A 140 6.84 7.31 17.11
N LEU A 141 5.69 6.76 17.41
CA LEU A 141 4.40 7.13 16.84
C LEU A 141 3.32 6.93 17.91
N PHE A 142 2.17 7.54 17.69
CA PHE A 142 0.98 7.30 18.49
C PHE A 142 0.05 6.35 17.76
N LEU A 143 -0.64 5.48 18.50
CA LEU A 143 -1.74 4.69 17.97
C LEU A 143 -3.03 5.27 18.52
N VAL A 144 -3.91 5.68 17.61
CA VAL A 144 -5.18 6.33 17.94
C VAL A 144 -6.32 5.48 17.38
N GLN A 145 -7.39 5.32 18.16
CA GLN A 145 -8.59 4.67 17.67
C GLN A 145 -9.19 5.50 16.52
N ALA A 146 -9.22 4.92 15.33
CA ALA A 146 -9.86 5.55 14.19
C ALA A 146 -11.38 5.59 14.41
N LYS A 147 -12.02 6.67 13.97
CA LYS A 147 -13.47 6.80 13.96
C LYS A 147 -14.13 5.75 13.06
#